data_AF-A0A941L6X6-F1
#
_entry.id   AF-A0A941L6X6-F1
#
_cell.length_a   1.000
_cell.length_b   1.000
_cell.length_c   1.000
_cell.angle_alpha   90.00
_cell.angle_beta   90.00
_cell.angle_gamma   90.00
#
_symmetry.space_group_name_H-M   'P 1'
#
loop_
_entity.id
_entity.type
_entity.pdbx_description
1 polymer ?
#
loop_
_entity_poly.entity_id
_entity_poly.type
_entity_poly.pdbx_seq_one_letter_code
_entity_poly.pdbx_strand_id
1 'polypeptide(L)' 'MGQQQLLLVILVTIIVGIATVVAINTFSSAADSANLDAVRQDVANIAASAQSYYMKPTQLGGG' A
#
# COMPACT_ATOMS: atom_id res chain seq x y z
N MET A 1 -13.43 -9.78 -43.97
CA MET A 1 -12.85 -8.63 -43.23
C MET A 1 -13.66 -8.27 -41.98
N GLY A 2 -14.98 -8.03 -42.07
CA GLY A 2 -15.79 -7.63 -40.90
C GLY A 2 -15.85 -8.64 -39.74
N GLN A 3 -15.90 -9.94 -40.01
CA GLN A 3 -15.99 -10.98 -38.95
C GLN A 3 -14.69 -11.14 -38.14
N GLN A 4 -13.52 -11.10 -38.79
CA GLN A 4 -12.23 -11.17 -38.08
C GLN A 4 -11.96 -9.92 -37.25
N GLN A 5 -12.32 -8.74 -37.75
CA GLN A 5 -12.17 -7.50 -37.01
C GLN A 5 -13.06 -7.47 -35.77
N LEU A 6 -14.31 -7.95 -35.87
CA LEU A 6 -15.21 -8.08 -34.72
C LEU A 6 -14.65 -9.01 -33.64
N LEU A 7 -14.09 -10.16 -34.04
CA LEU A 7 -13.49 -11.11 -33.09
C LEU A 7 -12.28 -10.51 -32.36
N LEU A 8 -11.43 -9.75 -33.06
CA LEU A 8 -10.28 -9.08 -32.45
C LEU A 8 -10.69 -8.02 -31.43
N VAL A 9 -11.73 -7.23 -31.71
CA VAL A 9 -12.22 -6.21 -30.78
C VAL A 9 -12.75 -6.86 -29.50
N ILE A 10 -13.54 -7.93 -29.61
CA ILE A 10 -14.07 -8.65 -28.45
C ILE A 10 -12.93 -9.17 -27.57
N LEU A 11 -11.91 -9.79 -28.19
CA LEU A 11 -10.76 -10.31 -27.47
C LEU A 11 -10.04 -9.22 -26.66
N VAL A 12 -9.79 -8.05 -27.26
CA VAL A 12 -9.17 -6.91 -26.57
C VAL A 12 -10.04 -6.41 -25.41
N THR A 13 -11.35 -6.27 -25.61
CA THR A 13 -12.25 -5.77 -24.57
C THR A 13 -12.31 -6.67 -23.34
N ILE A 14 -12.26 -8.00 -23.52
CA ILE A 14 -12.21 -8.96 -22.40
C ILE A 14 -10.93 -8.79 -21.59
N ILE A 15 -9.78 -8.67 -22.27
CA ILE A 15 -8.49 -8.46 -21.61
C ILE A 15 -8.51 -7.17 -20.80
N VAL A 16 -9.00 -6.07 -21.39
CA VAL A 16 -9.12 -4.78 -20.69
C VAL A 16 -10.04 -4.90 -19.48
N GLY A 17 -11.17 -5.59 -19.60
CA GLY A 17 -12.11 -5.80 -18.49
C GLY A 17 -11.51 -6.57 -17.31
N ILE A 18 -10.71 -7.60 -17.56
CA ILE A 18 -10.02 -8.33 -16.49
C ILE A 18 -8.91 -7.47 -15.88
N ALA A 19 -8.13 -6.78 -16.71
CA ALA A 19 -7.03 -5.93 -16.28
C ALA A 19 -7.49 -4.81 -15.34
N THR A 20 -8.64 -4.18 -15.61
CA THR A 20 -9.18 -3.12 -14.74
C THR A 20 -9.58 -3.66 -13.37
N VAL A 21 -10.24 -4.82 -13.30
CA VAL A 21 -10.60 -5.45 -12.02
C VAL A 21 -9.37 -5.84 -11.21
N VAL A 22 -8.36 -6.45 -11.86
CA VAL A 22 -7.09 -6.81 -11.21
C VAL A 22 -6.36 -5.55 -10.70
N ALA A 23 -6.33 -4.48 -11.50
CA ALA A 23 -5.71 -3.22 -11.11
C ALA A 23 -6.37 -2.62 -9.86
N ILE A 24 -7.71 -2.57 -9.81
CA ILE A 24 -8.46 -2.07 -8.66
C ILE A 24 -8.15 -2.88 -7.40
N ASN A 25 -8.18 -4.22 -7.49
CA ASN A 25 -7.89 -5.08 -6.35
C ASN A 25 -6.45 -4.92 -5.85
N THR A 26 -5.49 -4.76 -6.78
CA THR A 26 -4.08 -4.54 -6.45
C THR A 26 -3.87 -3.19 -5.77
N PHE A 27 -4.49 -2.13 -6.28
CA PHE A 27 -4.43 -0.81 -5.65
C PHE A 27 -5.08 -0.79 -4.26
N SER A 28 -6.21 -1.47 -4.07
CA SER A 28 -6.84 -1.61 -2.76
C SER A 28 -5.90 -2.30 -1.77
N SER A 29 -5.33 -3.45 -2.17
CA SER A 29 -4.39 -4.21 -1.32
C SER A 29 -3.12 -3.42 -0.99
N ALA A 30 -2.63 -2.63 -1.95
CA ALA A 30 -1.49 -1.74 -1.74
C ALA A 30 -1.82 -0.60 -0.77
N ALA A 31 -3.02 -0.01 -0.84
CA ALA A 31 -3.46 1.02 0.10
C ALA A 31 -3.58 0.47 1.54
N ASP A 32 -4.15 -0.72 1.70
CA ASP A 32 -4.25 -1.38 3.02
C ASP A 32 -2.85 -1.67 3.60
N SER A 33 -1.94 -2.16 2.77
CA SER A 33 -0.55 -2.42 3.17
C SER A 33 0.17 -1.13 3.56
N ALA A 34 0.01 -0.05 2.77
CA ALA A 34 0.61 1.25 3.05
C ALA A 34 0.11 1.85 4.36
N ASN A 35 -1.19 1.74 4.66
CA ASN A 35 -1.76 2.18 5.93
C ASN A 35 -1.16 1.41 7.11
N LEU A 36 -1.03 0.09 6.96
CA LEU A 36 -0.45 -0.76 7.99
C LEU A 36 1.03 -0.43 8.24
N ASP A 37 1.78 -0.18 7.17
CA ASP A 37 3.18 0.23 7.27
C ASP A 37 3.35 1.63 7.87
N ALA A 38 2.43 2.56 7.59
CA ALA A 38 2.42 3.88 8.24
C ALA A 38 2.21 3.74 9.76
N VAL A 39 1.23 2.94 10.20
CA VAL A 39 1.00 2.69 11.63
C VAL A 39 2.22 2.03 12.29
N ARG A 40 2.84 1.06 11.61
CA ARG A 40 4.09 0.44 12.10
C ARG A 40 5.20 1.46 12.27
N GLN A 41 5.36 2.37 11.32
CA GLN A 41 6.36 3.43 11.39
C GLN A 41 6.10 4.38 12.56
N ASP A 42 4.84 4.76 12.81
CA ASP A 42 4.47 5.59 13.95
C ASP A 42 4.79 4.90 15.28
N VAL A 43 4.47 3.61 15.42
CA VAL A 43 4.81 2.82 16.61
C VAL A 43 6.33 2.73 16.79
N ALA A 44 7.09 2.52 15.71
CA ALA A 44 8.55 2.49 15.77
C ALA A 44 9.13 3.83 16.22
N ASN A 45 8.59 4.95 15.73
CA ASN A 45 8.99 6.30 16.14
C ASN A 45 8.70 6.55 17.62
N ILE A 46 7.53 6.12 18.11
CA ILE A 46 7.17 6.23 19.53
C ILE A 46 8.10 5.36 20.37
N ALA A 47 8.37 4.12 19.98
CA ALA A 47 9.29 3.23 20.68
C ALA A 47 10.70 3.82 20.76
N ALA A 48 11.22 4.37 19.65
CA ALA A 48 12.51 5.04 19.63
C ALA A 48 12.55 6.27 20.55
N SER A 49 11.46 7.03 20.59
CA SER A 49 11.32 8.20 21.47
C SER A 49 11.26 7.78 22.94
N ALA A 50 10.52 6.72 23.27
CA ALA A 50 10.43 6.16 24.62
C ALA A 50 11.76 5.59 25.10
N GLN A 51 12.47 4.84 24.24
CA GLN A 51 13.82 4.35 24.54
C GLN A 51 14.80 5.52 24.76
N SER A 52 14.71 6.55 23.92
CA SER A 52 15.52 7.76 24.07
C SER A 52 15.21 8.52 25.36
N TYR A 53 13.95 8.51 25.81
CA TYR A 53 13.55 9.10 27.08
C TYR A 53 14.13 8.32 28.28
N TYR A 54 14.02 6.99 28.26
CA TYR A 54 14.56 6.12 29.30
C TYR A 54 16.10 6.19 29.39
N MET A 55 16.79 6.35 28.25
CA MET A 55 18.25 6.48 28.22
C MET A 55 18.75 7.88 28.63
N LYS A 56 17.88 8.90 28.65
CA LYS A 56 18.27 10.26 29.04
C LYS A 56 18.42 10.35 30.57
N PRO A 57 19.52 10.94 31.08
CA PRO A 57 19.66 11.21 32.52
C PRO A 57 18.53 12.12 33.04
N THR A 58 18.15 11.93 34.31
CA THR A 58 17.10 12.71 35.00
C THR A 58 17.33 14.22 34.98
N GLN A 59 18.59 14.66 34.95
CA GLN A 59 18.94 16.09 34.83
C GLN A 59 18.64 16.72 33.47
N LEU A 60 18.46 15.90 32.43
CA LEU A 60 18.09 16.33 31.08
C LEU A 60 16.61 16.03 30.76
N GLY A 61 15.81 15.75 31.79
CA GLY A 61 14.38 15.47 31.67
C GLY A 61 14.03 14.06 31.18
N GLY A 62 14.95 13.10 31.22
CA GLY A 62 14.67 11.67 31.04
C GLY A 62 14.47 10.93 32.39
N GLY A 63 14.27 9.62 32.34
CA GLY A 63 14.09 8.78 33.54
C GLY A 63 12.99 7.74 33.39
#